data_AF-R9PTF7-F1
#
_entry.id   AF-R9PTF7-F1
#
_cell.length_a   1.000
_cell.length_b   1.000
_cell.length_c   1.000
_cell.angle_alpha   90.00
_cell.angle_beta   90.00
_cell.angle_gamma   90.00
#
_symmetry.space_group_name_H-M   'P 1'
#
loop_
_entity.id
_entity.type
_entity.pdbx_description
1 polymer ?
#
loop_
_entity_poly.entity_id
_entity_poly.type
_entity_poly.pdbx_seq_one_letter_code
_entity_poly.pdbx_strand_id
1 'polypeptide(L)'
;MLNREQVEQRQEQLREQIALLPQEQRKHFYQLWQKQVKDPDSYAVLNYLLLAGLHHFYLGKWLRGAVNLVISIIAILLVALGAGLLGLGLLVAITIVELPALFRSELVVLDYNNQQMQQLLEQVKSA
;
A
#
# COMPACT_ATOMS: atom_id res chain seq x y z
N MET A 1 12.74 -4.99 6.65
CA MET A 1 11.72 -3.94 6.91
C MET A 1 12.02 -2.75 5.99
N LEU A 2 11.02 -2.02 5.49
CA LEU A 2 11.28 -0.78 4.74
C LEU A 2 12.14 0.18 5.59
N ASN A 3 13.08 0.88 4.96
CA ASN A 3 13.86 1.95 5.60
C ASN A 3 13.37 3.29 5.05
N ARG A 4 13.05 4.24 5.94
CA ARG A 4 12.52 5.56 5.56
C ARG A 4 13.49 6.34 4.67
N GLU A 5 14.76 6.41 5.06
CA GLU A 5 15.79 7.14 4.33
C GLU A 5 15.96 6.60 2.91
N GLN A 6 15.95 5.27 2.75
CA GLN A 6 16.07 4.63 1.43
C GLN A 6 14.88 4.96 0.52
N VAL A 7 13.67 4.97 1.07
CA VAL A 7 12.45 5.27 0.30
C VAL A 7 12.39 6.76 -0.07
N GLU A 8 12.75 7.65 0.85
CA GLU A 8 12.81 9.10 0.58
C GLU A 8 13.92 9.43 -0.43
N GLN A 9 15.11 8.83 -0.28
CA GLN A 9 16.19 8.99 -1.26
C GLN A 9 15.76 8.49 -2.65
N ARG A 10 15.03 7.37 -2.71
CA ARG A 10 14.50 6.87 -3.98
C ARG A 10 13.51 7.84 -4.60
N GLN A 11 12.65 8.46 -3.79
CA GLN A 11 11.72 9.49 -4.28
C GLN A 11 12.47 10.66 -4.91
N GLU A 12 13.53 11.13 -4.26
CA GLU A 12 14.32 12.26 -4.77
C GLU A 12 15.01 11.92 -6.09
N GLN A 13 15.64 10.74 -6.19
CA GLN A 13 16.24 10.26 -7.44
C GLN A 13 15.23 10.19 -8.60
N LEU A 14 13.98 9.83 -8.31
CA LEU A 14 12.92 9.80 -9.32
C LEU A 14 12.55 11.22 -9.75
N ARG A 15 12.44 12.17 -8.80
CA ARG A 15 12.14 13.58 -9.08
C ARG A 15 13.21 14.23 -9.94
N GLU A 16 14.49 13.99 -9.66
CA GLU A 16 15.61 14.46 -10.48
C GLU A 16 15.50 13.95 -11.92
N GLN A 17 15.23 12.65 -12.10
CA GLN A 17 15.06 12.08 -13.44
C GLN A 17 13.84 12.64 -14.18
N ILE A 18 12.74 12.91 -13.50
CA ILE A 18 11.54 13.53 -14.08
C ILE A 18 11.83 14.99 -14.48
N ALA A 19 12.63 15.70 -13.68
CA ALA A 19 13.02 17.08 -13.97
C ALA A 19 13.85 17.19 -15.27
N LEU A 20 14.68 16.19 -15.54
CA LEU A 20 15.53 16.08 -16.74
C LEU A 20 14.76 15.65 -18.01
N LEU A 21 13.48 15.27 -17.91
CA LEU A 21 12.68 14.94 -19.08
C LEU A 21 12.45 16.17 -19.99
N PRO A 22 12.38 15.97 -21.32
CA PRO A 22 11.88 16.98 -22.25
C PRO A 22 10.50 17.52 -21.81
N GLN A 23 10.21 18.79 -22.11
CA GLN A 23 9.01 19.47 -21.63
C GLN A 23 7.71 18.70 -21.94
N GLU A 24 7.56 18.19 -23.15
CA GLU A 24 6.37 17.44 -23.57
C GLU A 24 6.23 16.10 -22.81
N GLN A 25 7.32 15.35 -22.67
CA GLN A 25 7.35 14.11 -21.90
C GLN A 25 7.06 14.36 -20.42
N ARG A 26 7.66 15.40 -19.83
CA ARG A 26 7.42 15.79 -18.44
C ARG A 26 5.96 16.18 -18.19
N LYS A 27 5.36 16.94 -19.11
CA LYS A 27 3.94 17.30 -19.05
C LYS A 27 3.05 16.07 -19.12
N HIS A 28 3.32 15.16 -20.05
CA HIS A 28 2.58 13.90 -20.19
C HIS A 28 2.71 13.03 -18.93
N PHE A 29 3.92 12.93 -18.36
CA PHE A 29 4.17 12.23 -17.09
C PHE A 29 3.26 12.76 -15.98
N TYR A 30 3.23 14.07 -15.72
CA TYR A 30 2.43 14.62 -14.62
C TYR A 30 0.92 14.44 -14.81
N GLN A 31 0.43 14.50 -16.05
CA GLN A 31 -0.98 14.23 -16.37
C GLN A 31 -1.39 12.79 -16.03
N LEU A 32 -0.49 11.82 -16.27
CA LEU A 32 -0.71 10.42 -15.91
C LEU A 32 -0.50 10.16 -14.42
N TRP A 33 0.49 10.82 -13.80
CA TRP A 33 0.83 10.65 -12.39
C TRP A 33 -0.30 11.10 -11.46
N GLN A 34 -0.93 12.24 -11.76
CA GLN A 34 -2.02 12.80 -10.95
C GLN A 34 -3.18 11.81 -10.76
N LYS A 35 -3.40 10.88 -11.69
CA LYS A 35 -4.48 9.88 -11.64
C LYS A 35 -4.11 8.62 -10.84
N GLN A 36 -2.82 8.41 -10.56
CA GLN A 36 -2.29 7.16 -10.02
C GLN A 36 -1.75 7.29 -8.60
N VAL A 37 -1.31 8.51 -8.21
CA VAL A 37 -0.77 8.79 -6.89
C VAL A 37 -1.75 8.36 -5.80
N LYS A 38 -1.23 7.61 -4.82
CA LYS A 38 -1.97 7.15 -3.65
C LYS A 38 -1.70 8.05 -2.47
N ASP A 39 -2.71 8.19 -1.62
CA ASP A 39 -2.70 9.07 -0.47
C ASP A 39 -2.54 8.23 0.83
N PRO A 40 -1.56 8.57 1.71
CA PRO A 40 -1.34 7.86 2.97
C PRO A 40 -2.55 7.87 3.91
N ASP A 41 -3.32 8.96 3.95
CA ASP A 41 -4.46 9.09 4.85
C ASP A 41 -5.59 8.17 4.41
N SER A 42 -5.88 8.14 3.11
CA SER A 42 -6.81 7.19 2.50
C SER A 42 -6.43 5.74 2.80
N TYR A 43 -5.14 5.41 2.73
CA TYR A 43 -4.64 4.09 3.10
C TYR A 43 -4.84 3.79 4.59
N ALA A 44 -4.55 4.73 5.48
CA ALA A 44 -4.72 4.57 6.92
C ALA A 44 -6.20 4.36 7.30
N VAL A 45 -7.13 5.11 6.69
CA VAL A 45 -8.59 4.93 6.87
C VAL A 45 -9.01 3.50 6.55
N LEU A 46 -8.52 2.95 5.43
CA LEU A 46 -8.81 1.56 5.04
C LEU A 46 -8.09 0.55 5.94
N ASN A 47 -6.98 0.93 6.55
CA ASN A 47 -6.20 0.08 7.45
C ASN A 47 -6.87 -0.05 8.83
N TYR A 48 -7.61 0.94 9.32
CA TYR A 48 -8.39 0.83 10.56
C TYR A 48 -9.37 -0.36 10.57
N LEU A 49 -9.81 -0.82 9.40
CA LEU A 49 -10.64 -2.01 9.29
C LEU A 49 -9.88 -3.33 9.50
N LEU A 50 -8.55 -3.29 9.69
CA LEU A 50 -7.55 -4.33 10.01
C LEU A 50 -7.90 -5.73 9.50
N LEU A 51 -8.92 -6.34 10.11
CA LEU A 51 -9.55 -7.61 9.76
C LEU A 51 -10.06 -7.68 8.30
N ALA A 52 -10.63 -6.61 7.75
CA ALA A 52 -11.12 -6.65 6.37
C ALA A 52 -9.99 -6.60 5.32
N GLY A 53 -8.77 -6.19 5.70
CA GLY A 53 -7.63 -6.12 4.79
C GLY A 53 -7.78 -5.14 3.62
N LEU A 54 -8.73 -4.19 3.70
CA LEU A 54 -9.10 -3.31 2.58
C LEU A 54 -7.92 -2.47 2.05
N HIS A 55 -7.01 -2.07 2.93
CA HIS A 55 -5.83 -1.30 2.58
C HIS A 55 -4.87 -2.04 1.62
N HIS A 56 -4.88 -3.38 1.59
CA HIS A 56 -4.11 -4.14 0.59
C HIS A 56 -4.67 -3.95 -0.81
N PHE A 57 -5.99 -3.94 -0.95
CA PHE A 57 -6.66 -3.71 -2.24
C PHE A 57 -6.42 -2.30 -2.76
N TYR A 58 -6.34 -1.30 -1.87
CA TYR A 58 -6.05 0.09 -2.24
C TYR A 58 -4.71 0.26 -2.99
N LEU A 59 -3.70 -0.53 -2.60
CA LEU A 59 -2.39 -0.60 -3.24
C LEU A 59 -2.29 -1.71 -4.31
N GLY A 60 -3.42 -2.27 -4.76
CA GLY A 60 -3.44 -3.31 -5.79
C GLY A 60 -2.89 -4.68 -5.35
N LYS A 61 -2.68 -4.93 -4.05
CA LYS A 61 -2.17 -6.19 -3.49
C LYS A 61 -3.32 -7.20 -3.27
N TRP A 62 -3.99 -7.59 -4.35
CA TRP A 62 -5.21 -8.42 -4.34
C TRP A 62 -5.09 -9.72 -3.56
N LEU A 63 -4.03 -10.50 -3.79
CA LEU A 63 -3.84 -11.79 -3.10
C LEU A 63 -3.70 -11.59 -1.59
N ARG A 64 -2.91 -10.61 -1.16
CA ARG A 64 -2.70 -10.32 0.26
C ARG A 64 -3.99 -9.86 0.94
N GLY A 65 -4.74 -8.99 0.27
CA GLY A 65 -6.07 -8.56 0.74
C GLY A 65 -7.05 -9.73 0.87
N ALA A 66 -7.11 -10.61 -0.13
CA ALA A 66 -7.99 -11.79 -0.11
C ALA A 66 -7.64 -12.76 1.02
N VAL A 67 -6.35 -13.07 1.22
CA VAL A 67 -5.90 -13.93 2.33
C VAL A 67 -6.27 -13.32 3.68
N ASN A 68 -6.00 -12.03 3.90
CA ASN A 68 -6.35 -11.36 5.16
C ASN A 68 -7.86 -11.38 5.43
N LEU A 69 -8.67 -11.14 4.41
CA LEU A 69 -10.13 -11.18 4.50
C LEU A 69 -10.63 -12.58 4.85
N VAL A 70 -10.14 -13.62 4.16
CA VAL A 70 -10.54 -15.02 4.42
C VAL A 70 -10.16 -15.44 5.84
N ILE A 71 -8.94 -15.15 6.28
CA ILE A 71 -8.49 -15.50 7.64
C ILE A 71 -9.35 -14.78 8.68
N SER A 72 -9.70 -13.52 8.46
CA SER A 72 -10.55 -12.76 9.38
C SER A 72 -11.99 -13.30 9.43
N ILE A 73 -12.55 -13.73 8.29
CA ILE A 73 -13.86 -14.40 8.24
C ILE A 73 -13.80 -15.71 9.04
N ILE A 74 -12.75 -16.53 8.86
CA ILE A 74 -12.56 -17.78 9.62
C ILE A 74 -12.48 -17.48 11.12
N ALA A 75 -11.73 -16.44 11.52
CA ALA A 75 -11.61 -16.04 12.91
C ALA A 75 -12.96 -15.67 13.52
N ILE A 76 -13.77 -14.87 12.81
CA ILE A 76 -15.13 -14.49 13.22
C ILE A 76 -16.04 -15.71 13.33
N LEU A 77 -16.00 -16.62 12.36
CA LEU A 77 -16.79 -17.86 12.39
C LEU A 77 -16.41 -18.76 13.57
N LEU A 78 -15.11 -18.89 13.88
CA LEU A 78 -14.66 -19.65 15.05
C LEU A 78 -15.21 -19.06 16.36
N VAL A 79 -15.23 -17.73 16.49
CA VAL A 79 -15.86 -17.08 17.65
C VAL A 79 -17.36 -17.39 17.70
N ALA A 80 -18.06 -17.24 16.58
CA ALA A 80 -19.51 -17.45 16.50
C ALA A 80 -19.93 -18.91 16.76
N LEU A 81 -19.11 -19.89 16.37
CA LEU A 81 -19.38 -21.32 16.50
C LEU A 81 -18.95 -21.91 17.87
N GLY A 82 -18.57 -21.06 18.84
CA GLY A 82 -18.24 -21.48 20.20
C GLY A 82 -16.75 -21.80 20.44
N ALA A 83 -15.90 -21.72 19.41
CA ALA A 83 -14.45 -21.82 19.52
C ALA A 83 -13.81 -20.45 19.82
N GLY A 84 -14.38 -19.72 20.79
CA GLY A 84 -14.07 -18.32 21.10
C GLY A 84 -12.59 -18.03 21.33
N LEU A 85 -11.89 -18.88 22.09
CA LEU A 85 -10.46 -18.70 22.37
C LEU A 85 -9.59 -18.77 21.11
N LEU A 86 -9.87 -19.73 20.21
CA LEU A 86 -9.11 -19.88 18.96
C LEU A 86 -9.41 -18.73 18.00
N GLY A 87 -10.68 -18.35 17.86
CA GLY A 87 -11.08 -17.22 17.02
C GLY A 87 -10.48 -15.90 17.53
N LEU A 88 -10.55 -15.64 18.84
CA LEU A 88 -9.95 -14.45 19.45
C LEU A 88 -8.43 -14.45 19.30
N GLY A 89 -7.76 -15.58 19.52
CA GLY A 89 -6.32 -15.73 19.29
C GLY A 89 -5.92 -15.39 17.86
N LEU A 90 -6.72 -15.83 16.87
CA LEU A 90 -6.48 -15.52 15.46
C LEU A 90 -6.69 -14.03 15.14
N LEU A 91 -7.74 -13.39 15.69
CA LEU A 91 -7.97 -11.95 15.52
C LEU A 91 -6.82 -11.12 16.11
N VAL A 92 -6.34 -11.49 17.30
CA VAL A 92 -5.18 -10.84 17.93
C VAL A 92 -3.93 -11.02 17.08
N ALA A 93 -3.69 -12.22 16.54
CA ALA A 93 -2.55 -12.48 15.66
C ALA A 93 -2.60 -11.63 14.38
N ILE A 94 -3.75 -11.56 13.70
CA ILE A 94 -3.94 -10.68 12.53
C ILE A 94 -3.66 -9.23 12.88
N THR A 95 -4.21 -8.77 14.02
CA THR A 95 -4.02 -7.40 14.49
C THR A 95 -2.54 -7.10 14.71
N ILE A 96 -1.79 -7.96 15.39
CA ILE A 96 -0.35 -7.77 15.62
C ILE A 96 0.43 -7.68 14.30
N VAL A 97 0.05 -8.47 13.30
CA VAL A 97 0.73 -8.48 11.98
C VAL A 97 0.40 -7.25 11.15
N GLU A 98 -0.84 -6.77 11.19
CA GLU A 98 -1.33 -5.68 10.34
C GLU A 98 -1.14 -4.29 10.98
N LEU A 99 -1.09 -4.21 12.32
CA LEU A 99 -0.92 -2.96 13.06
C LEU A 99 0.33 -2.15 12.66
N PRO A 100 1.51 -2.75 12.39
CA PRO A 100 2.66 -2.00 11.89
C PRO A 100 2.41 -1.28 10.57
N ALA A 101 1.50 -1.78 9.72
CA ALA A 101 1.15 -1.15 8.46
C ALA A 101 0.31 0.13 8.67
N LEU A 102 -0.52 0.16 9.74
CA LEU A 102 -1.28 1.36 10.13
C LEU A 102 -0.34 2.50 10.53
N PHE A 103 0.63 2.23 11.41
CA PHE A 103 1.58 3.24 11.89
C PHE A 103 2.62 3.67 10.85
N ARG A 104 2.78 2.90 9.78
CA ARG A 104 3.76 3.18 8.71
C ARG A 104 3.08 3.48 7.38
N SER A 105 1.85 3.99 7.42
CA SER A 105 1.05 4.33 6.23
C SER A 105 1.82 5.23 5.26
N GLU A 106 2.43 6.31 5.76
CA GLU A 106 3.27 7.23 4.97
C GLU A 106 4.34 6.48 4.20
N LEU A 107 5.12 5.65 4.89
CA LEU A 107 6.25 4.96 4.30
C LEU A 107 5.83 3.88 3.30
N VAL A 108 4.77 3.12 3.61
CA VAL A 108 4.24 2.08 2.73
C VAL A 108 3.66 2.68 1.45
N VAL A 109 2.91 3.78 1.57
CA VAL A 109 2.33 4.46 0.42
C VAL A 109 3.41 5.18 -0.40
N LEU A 110 4.42 5.77 0.25
CA LEU A 110 5.55 6.40 -0.43
C LEU A 110 6.35 5.40 -1.27
N ASP A 111 6.64 4.23 -0.73
CA ASP A 111 7.33 3.16 -1.47
C ASP A 111 6.50 2.66 -2.66
N TYR A 112 5.19 2.44 -2.46
CA TYR A 112 4.29 2.10 -3.55
C TYR A 112 4.28 3.18 -4.64
N ASN A 113 4.15 4.44 -4.25
CA ASN A 113 4.16 5.58 -5.17
C ASN A 113 5.49 5.69 -5.92
N ASN A 114 6.63 5.45 -5.27
CA ASN A 114 7.94 5.41 -5.94
C ASN A 114 8.01 4.31 -7.01
N GLN A 115 7.46 3.13 -6.74
CA GLN A 115 7.40 2.04 -7.72
C GLN A 115 6.52 2.43 -8.93
N GLN A 116 5.36 3.06 -8.68
CA GLN A 116 4.49 3.56 -9.75
C GLN A 116 5.14 4.70 -10.55
N MET A 117 5.83 5.63 -9.89
CA MET A 117 6.59 6.69 -10.54
C MET A 117 7.68 6.11 -11.45
N GLN A 118 8.42 5.10 -10.99
CA GLN A 118 9.44 4.44 -11.80
C GLN A 118 8.83 3.80 -13.06
N GLN A 119 7.76 3.03 -12.91
CA GLN A 119 7.07 2.38 -14.02
C GLN A 119 6.55 3.40 -15.04
N LEU A 120 5.95 4.49 -14.56
CA LEU A 120 5.44 5.55 -15.42
C LEU A 120 6.58 6.31 -16.13
N LEU A 121 7.71 6.53 -15.45
CA LEU A 121 8.89 7.17 -16.02
C LEU A 121 9.47 6.33 -17.17
N GLU A 122 9.55 5.02 -16.99
CA GLU A 122 9.99 4.09 -18.04
C GLU A 122 9.04 4.07 -19.24
N GLN A 123 7.72 4.09 -19.00
CA GLN A 123 6.71 4.17 -20.05
C GLN A 123 6.83 5.45 -20.88
N VAL A 124 6.99 6.61 -20.23
CA VAL A 124 7.09 7.91 -20.91
C VAL A 124 8.41 8.05 -21.69
N LYS A 125 9.51 7.48 -21.20
CA LYS A 125 10.80 7.46 -21.91
C LYS A 125 10.80 6.54 -23.14
N SER A 126 9.92 5.53 -23.14
CA SER A 126 9.83 4.52 -24.21
C SER A 126 8.77 4.87 -25.27
N ALA A 127 8.00 5.94 -25.07
CA ALA A 127 6.99 6.45 -25.97
C ALA A 127 7.56 7.53 -26.91
#